data_AF-A0A4P1K7C8-F1
#
_entry.id   AF-A0A4P1K7C8-F1
#
_cell.length_a   1.000
_cell.length_b   1.000
_cell.length_c   1.000
_cell.angle_alpha   90.00
_cell.angle_beta   90.00
_cell.angle_gamma   90.00
#
_symmetry.space_group_name_H-M   'P 1'
#
loop_
_entity.id
_entity.type
_entity.pdbx_description
1 polymer ?
#
loop_
_entity_poly.entity_id
_entity_poly.type
_entity_poly.pdbx_seq_one_letter_code
_entity_poly.pdbx_strand_id
1 'polypeptide(L)'
;MLSSDGVVAKAVIGPQSDLDKEYLVRVAGVVTEAKLTKLRHGLELDGRQLKPARVTQMEPQRLRFILREGRNRQIRRMCELVGLEVVDLYRIRIGPVKLGDLPEGRWRMLTADERAALIKG
;
A
#
# COMPACT_ATOMS: atom_id res chain seq x y z
N MET A 1 4.06 7.39 8.94
CA MET A 1 5.31 7.33 9.71
C MET A 1 6.05 8.63 9.47
N LEU A 2 6.47 9.28 10.55
CA LEU A 2 7.41 10.39 10.50
C LEU A 2 8.72 9.86 11.10
N SER A 3 9.85 10.23 10.51
CA SER A 3 11.17 9.80 10.98
C SER A 3 12.19 10.88 10.66
N SER A 4 13.04 11.23 11.63
CA SER A 4 14.29 11.95 11.41
C SER A 4 15.48 11.00 11.17
N ASP A 5 15.27 9.69 11.34
CA ASP A 5 16.25 8.64 11.08
C ASP A 5 16.21 8.28 9.58
N GLY A 6 17.25 8.70 8.86
CA GLY A 6 17.43 8.45 7.43
C GLY A 6 17.57 6.98 7.07
N VAL A 7 18.05 6.13 7.98
CA VAL A 7 18.18 4.69 7.76
C VAL A 7 16.81 4.05 7.69
N VAL A 8 15.93 4.37 8.65
CA VAL A 8 14.53 3.90 8.66
C VAL A 8 13.77 4.45 7.46
N ALA A 9 13.95 5.72 7.12
CA ALA A 9 13.30 6.32 5.95
C ALA A 9 13.70 5.57 4.66
N LYS A 10 15.01 5.33 4.46
CA LYS A 10 15.51 4.58 3.30
C LYS A 10 15.01 3.14 3.27
N ALA A 11 14.94 2.46 4.41
CA ALA A 11 14.41 1.09 4.46
C ALA A 11 12.91 1.03 4.10
N VAL A 12 12.12 2.07 4.40
CA VAL A 12 10.67 2.10 4.15
C VAL A 12 10.29 2.58 2.74
N ILE A 13 10.93 3.64 2.25
CA ILE A 13 10.58 4.31 0.98
C ILE A 13 11.72 4.35 -0.04
N GLY A 14 12.90 3.85 0.29
CA GLY A 14 14.03 3.84 -0.63
C GLY A 14 13.79 2.93 -1.84
N PRO A 15 14.56 3.12 -2.91
CA PRO A 15 14.40 2.38 -4.16
C PRO A 15 14.66 0.86 -4.02
N GLN A 16 15.41 0.47 -2.99
CA GLN A 16 15.73 -0.91 -2.64
C GLN A 16 14.77 -1.49 -1.58
N SER A 17 13.77 -0.73 -1.13
CA SER A 17 12.79 -1.21 -0.15
C SER A 17 11.90 -2.26 -0.81
N ASP A 18 11.90 -3.48 -0.26
CA ASP A 18 10.96 -4.54 -0.65
C ASP A 18 9.88 -4.78 0.43
N LEU A 19 9.77 -3.86 1.40
CA LEU A 19 8.75 -3.94 2.44
C LEU A 19 7.34 -3.83 1.85
N ASP A 20 6.57 -4.89 2.07
CA ASP A 20 5.14 -4.96 1.79
C ASP A 20 4.38 -3.84 2.53
N LYS A 21 3.54 -3.11 1.80
CA LYS A 21 2.66 -2.08 2.34
C LYS A 21 1.23 -2.52 2.10
N GLU A 22 0.44 -2.58 3.17
CA GLU A 22 -0.93 -3.10 3.13
C GLU A 22 -1.95 -1.99 3.31
N TYR A 23 -2.94 -1.96 2.43
CA TYR A 23 -3.96 -0.93 2.36
C TYR A 23 -5.35 -1.54 2.30
N LEU A 24 -6.27 -0.91 3.01
CA LEU A 24 -7.71 -1.08 2.82
C LEU A 24 -8.20 0.08 1.97
N VAL A 25 -8.91 -0.24 0.90
CA VAL A 25 -9.29 0.72 -0.13
C VAL A 25 -10.76 0.55 -0.41
N ARG A 26 -11.54 1.62 -0.24
CA ARG A 26 -12.93 1.65 -0.68
C ARG A 26 -13.00 2.29 -2.05
N VAL A 27 -13.76 1.68 -2.95
CA VAL A 27 -13.92 2.14 -4.33
C VAL A 27 -15.39 2.38 -4.69
N ALA A 28 -15.64 3.36 -5.55
CA ALA A 28 -16.89 3.50 -6.29
C ALA A 28 -16.77 2.83 -7.67
N GLY A 29 -17.89 2.27 -8.13
CA GLY A 29 -17.98 1.47 -9.36
C GLY A 29 -18.10 -0.03 -9.09
N VAL A 30 -18.36 -0.80 -10.15
CA VAL A 30 -18.52 -2.26 -10.09
C VAL A 30 -17.14 -2.94 -10.11
N VAL A 31 -16.84 -3.70 -9.06
CA VAL A 31 -15.65 -4.56 -9.00
C VAL A 31 -15.97 -5.89 -9.68
N THR A 32 -15.16 -6.26 -10.67
CA THR A 32 -15.27 -7.54 -11.39
C THR A 32 -13.93 -8.28 -11.35
N GLU A 33 -13.95 -9.60 -11.52
CA GLU A 33 -12.70 -10.39 -11.57
C GLU A 33 -11.75 -9.95 -12.69
N ALA A 34 -12.28 -9.46 -13.81
CA ALA A 34 -11.47 -8.89 -14.89
C ALA A 34 -10.69 -7.63 -14.43
N LYS A 35 -11.34 -6.75 -13.66
CA LYS A 35 -10.68 -5.58 -13.07
C LYS A 35 -9.66 -5.99 -12.00
N LEU A 36 -10.01 -6.95 -11.13
CA LEU A 36 -9.10 -7.46 -10.10
C LEU A 36 -7.85 -8.10 -10.72
N THR A 37 -8.02 -8.86 -11.81
CA THR A 37 -6.92 -9.45 -12.59
C THR A 37 -5.95 -8.37 -13.08
N LYS A 38 -6.45 -7.31 -13.72
CA LYS A 38 -5.62 -6.15 -14.12
C LYS A 38 -4.95 -5.46 -12.92
N LEU A 39 -5.67 -5.28 -11.82
CA LEU A 39 -5.08 -4.67 -10.61
C LEU A 39 -3.95 -5.52 -10.01
N ARG A 40 -3.95 -6.84 -10.21
CA ARG A 40 -2.90 -7.76 -9.74
C ARG A 40 -1.67 -7.74 -10.66
N HIS A 41 -1.85 -7.58 -11.97
CA HIS A 41 -0.76 -7.60 -12.95
C HIS A 41 -1.13 -6.88 -14.26
N GLY A 42 -0.10 -6.43 -14.99
CA GLY A 42 -0.27 -5.92 -16.36
C GLY A 42 -0.68 -4.45 -16.45
N LEU A 43 -0.58 -3.69 -15.36
CA LEU A 43 -0.74 -2.24 -15.38
C LEU A 43 0.61 -1.54 -15.51
N GLU A 44 0.59 -0.40 -16.19
CA GLU A 44 1.73 0.47 -16.43
C GLU A 44 1.40 1.88 -15.92
N LEU A 45 2.37 2.52 -15.27
CA LEU A 45 2.30 3.95 -14.94
C LEU A 45 3.58 4.65 -15.41
N ASP A 46 3.42 5.77 -16.10
CA ASP A 46 4.54 6.62 -16.57
C ASP A 46 5.55 5.86 -17.45
N GLY A 47 5.05 5.04 -18.38
CA GLY A 47 5.92 4.25 -19.29
C GLY A 47 6.63 3.08 -18.61
N ARG A 48 6.26 2.73 -17.36
CA ARG A 48 6.94 1.71 -16.57
C ARG A 48 5.95 0.73 -15.96
N GLN A 49 6.11 -0.55 -16.29
CA GLN A 49 5.32 -1.64 -15.73
C GLN A 49 5.38 -1.62 -14.20
N LEU A 50 4.23 -1.89 -13.57
CA LEU A 50 4.13 -2.00 -12.11
C LEU A 50 4.61 -3.37 -11.65
N LYS A 51 5.17 -3.44 -10.43
CA LYS A 51 5.42 -4.74 -9.79
C LYS A 51 4.06 -5.43 -9.54
N PRO A 52 3.98 -6.77 -9.57
CA PRO A 52 2.76 -7.49 -9.23
C PRO A 52 2.23 -7.07 -7.85
N ALA A 53 0.92 -6.84 -7.78
CA ALA A 53 0.21 -6.47 -6.56
C ALA A 53 -0.67 -7.64 -6.10
N ARG A 54 -0.79 -7.83 -4.79
CA ARG A 54 -1.82 -8.74 -4.25
C ARG A 54 -3.07 -7.92 -3.97
N VAL A 55 -4.15 -8.23 -4.68
CA VAL A 55 -5.43 -7.52 -4.54
C VAL A 55 -6.53 -8.53 -4.25
N THR A 56 -7.15 -8.39 -3.09
CA THR A 56 -8.25 -9.24 -2.62
C THR A 56 -9.49 -8.37 -2.44
N GLN A 57 -10.64 -8.79 -2.98
CA GLN A 57 -11.91 -8.17 -2.66
C GLN A 57 -12.40 -8.70 -1.31
N MET A 58 -12.65 -7.78 -0.37
CA MET A 58 -13.16 -8.12 0.96
C MET A 58 -14.68 -7.99 1.03
N GLU A 59 -15.22 -6.98 0.35
CA GLU A 59 -16.65 -6.66 0.23
C GLU A 59 -16.90 -6.07 -1.18
N PRO A 60 -18.15 -5.91 -1.64
CA PRO A 60 -18.45 -5.41 -3.00
C PRO A 60 -17.67 -4.17 -3.42
N GLN A 61 -17.40 -3.25 -2.48
CA GLN A 61 -16.68 -2.00 -2.72
C GLN A 61 -15.41 -1.85 -1.88
N ARG A 62 -14.95 -2.90 -1.17
CA ARG A 62 -13.72 -2.85 -0.36
C ARG A 62 -12.68 -3.82 -0.87
N LEU A 63 -11.50 -3.29 -1.16
CA LEU A 63 -10.35 -4.00 -1.68
C LEU A 63 -9.20 -3.93 -0.67
N ARG A 64 -8.45 -5.02 -0.55
CA ARG A 64 -7.18 -5.08 0.17
C ARG A 64 -6.05 -5.14 -0.83
N PHE A 65 -5.14 -4.15 -0.77
CA PHE A 65 -3.94 -4.10 -1.59
C PHE A 65 -2.70 -4.40 -0.74
N ILE A 66 -1.80 -5.24 -1.26
CA ILE A 66 -0.44 -5.39 -0.76
C ILE A 66 0.53 -5.05 -1.89
N LEU A 67 1.32 -4.00 -1.68
CA LEU A 67 2.28 -3.48 -2.66
C LEU A 67 3.71 -3.54 -2.11
N ARG A 68 4.66 -3.87 -2.99
CA ARG A 68 6.12 -3.81 -2.72
C ARG A 68 6.80 -2.58 -3.29
N GLU A 69 6.05 -1.71 -3.93
CA GLU A 69 6.51 -0.41 -4.39
C GLU A 69 5.53 0.67 -3.93
N GLY A 70 5.93 1.93 -4.07
CA GLY A 70 5.15 3.08 -3.64
C GLY A 70 5.32 4.25 -4.58
N ARG A 71 4.82 4.12 -5.82
CA ARG A 71 4.82 5.24 -6.79
C ARG A 71 3.79 6.30 -6.40
N ASN A 72 3.95 7.51 -6.94
CA ASN A 72 3.04 8.62 -6.68
C ASN A 72 1.59 8.22 -6.98
N ARG A 73 0.73 8.28 -5.96
CA ARG A 73 -0.71 7.95 -6.02
C ARG A 73 -1.01 6.58 -6.66
N GLN A 74 -0.10 5.62 -6.57
CA GLN A 74 -0.15 4.35 -7.32
C GLN A 74 -1.51 3.64 -7.27
N ILE A 75 -2.07 3.39 -6.06
CA ILE A 75 -3.37 2.70 -5.92
C ILE A 75 -4.50 3.46 -6.61
N ARG A 76 -4.54 4.80 -6.45
CA ARG A 76 -5.58 5.63 -7.06
C ARG A 76 -5.52 5.55 -8.59
N ARG A 77 -4.31 5.69 -9.14
CA ARG A 77 -4.06 5.59 -10.58
C ARG A 77 -4.35 4.19 -11.12
N MET A 78 -4.00 3.14 -10.39
CA MET A 78 -4.33 1.75 -10.75
C MET A 78 -5.85 1.54 -10.82
N CYS A 79 -6.60 2.03 -9.84
CA CYS A 79 -8.05 1.97 -9.84
C CYS A 79 -8.67 2.76 -11.00
N GLU A 80 -8.19 3.98 -11.26
CA GLU A 80 -8.65 4.82 -12.37
C GLU A 80 -8.49 4.09 -13.72
N LEU A 81 -7.37 3.42 -13.96
CA LEU A 81 -7.09 2.64 -15.19
C LEU A 81 -8.06 1.47 -15.43
N VAL A 82 -8.70 0.96 -14.37
CA VAL A 82 -9.70 -0.11 -14.48
C VAL A 82 -11.14 0.40 -14.32
N GLY A 83 -11.33 1.72 -14.36
CA GLY A 83 -12.64 2.35 -14.21
C GLY A 83 -13.23 2.17 -12.81
N LEU A 84 -12.40 2.36 -11.78
CA LEU A 84 -12.81 2.44 -10.37
C LEU A 84 -12.30 3.76 -9.79
N GLU A 85 -13.10 4.36 -8.91
CA GLU A 85 -12.70 5.58 -8.21
C GLU A 85 -12.40 5.25 -6.75
N VAL A 86 -11.26 5.70 -6.22
CA VAL A 86 -10.92 5.47 -4.80
C VAL A 86 -11.56 6.54 -3.93
N VAL A 87 -12.55 6.13 -3.13
CA VAL A 87 -13.26 7.03 -2.19
C VAL A 87 -12.60 7.07 -0.81
N ASP A 88 -11.96 5.99 -0.39
CA ASP A 88 -11.21 5.93 0.87
C ASP A 88 -9.97 5.03 0.72
N LEU A 89 -8.88 5.40 1.37
CA LEU A 89 -7.60 4.70 1.30
C LEU A 89 -6.89 4.79 2.64
N TYR A 90 -6.75 3.66 3.29
CA TYR A 90 -6.15 3.55 4.61
C TYR A 90 -5.01 2.53 4.62
N ARG A 91 -3.79 2.98 4.96
CA ARG A 91 -2.63 2.08 5.09
C ARG A 91 -2.56 1.53 6.50
N ILE A 92 -2.76 0.22 6.63
CA ILE A 92 -2.82 -0.47 7.93
C ILE A 92 -1.50 -1.13 8.33
N ARG A 93 -0.55 -1.31 7.40
CA ARG A 93 0.74 -1.95 7.68
C ARG A 93 1.86 -1.48 6.76
N ILE A 94 3.06 -1.41 7.32
CA ILE A 94 4.34 -1.22 6.60
C ILE A 94 5.30 -2.29 7.10
N GLY A 95 5.60 -3.28 6.26
CA GLY A 95 6.45 -4.41 6.61
C GLY A 95 5.98 -5.07 7.92
N PRO A 96 6.82 -5.10 8.97
CA PRO A 96 6.47 -5.67 10.27
C PRO A 96 5.56 -4.76 11.12
N VAL A 97 5.47 -3.46 10.81
CA VAL A 97 4.75 -2.49 11.65
C VAL A 97 3.29 -2.39 11.23
N LYS A 98 2.40 -2.77 12.15
CA LYS A 98 0.94 -2.63 12.01
C LYS A 98 0.47 -1.38 12.73
N LEU A 99 -0.59 -0.78 12.20
CA LEU A 99 -1.25 0.37 12.82
C LEU A 99 -1.97 -0.02 14.12
N GLY A 100 -2.57 -1.23 14.15
CA GLY A 100 -3.28 -1.74 15.31
C GLY A 100 -4.46 -0.85 15.70
N ASP A 101 -4.65 -0.66 17.00
CA ASP A 101 -5.75 0.12 17.58
C ASP A 101 -5.40 1.61 17.77
N LEU A 102 -4.39 2.12 17.04
CA LEU A 102 -4.00 3.52 17.14
C LEU A 102 -5.13 4.41 16.59
N PRO A 103 -5.72 5.32 17.39
CA PRO A 103 -6.80 6.17 16.92
C PRO A 103 -6.36 7.15 15.84
N GLU A 104 -7.30 7.58 15.01
CA GLU A 104 -7.06 8.60 14.00
C GLU A 104 -6.49 9.89 14.61
N GLY A 105 -5.54 10.51 13.90
CA GLY A 105 -4.85 11.73 14.36
C GLY A 105 -3.81 11.50 15.48
N ARG A 106 -3.70 10.28 16.03
CA ARG A 106 -2.69 9.95 17.04
C ARG A 106 -1.43 9.35 16.40
N TRP A 107 -0.34 9.42 17.15
CA TRP A 107 0.94 8.82 16.82
C TRP A 107 1.55 8.20 18.07
N ARG A 108 2.46 7.25 17.85
CA ARG A 108 3.29 6.65 18.90
C ARG A 108 4.70 6.45 18.39
N MET A 109 5.65 6.31 19.30
CA MET A 109 7.00 5.89 18.95
C MET A 109 7.00 4.43 18.47
N LEU A 110 7.91 4.13 17.55
CA LEU A 110 8.26 2.75 17.22
C LEU A 110 8.95 2.11 18.42
N THR A 111 8.70 0.83 18.63
CA THR A 111 9.51 0.04 19.55
C THR A 111 10.90 -0.23 18.94
N ALA A 112 11.87 -0.60 19.79
CA ALA A 112 13.19 -0.99 19.31
C ALA A 112 13.12 -2.17 18.33
N ASP A 113 12.24 -3.14 18.60
CA ASP A 113 12.02 -4.31 17.75
C ASP A 113 11.39 -3.94 16.40
N GLU A 114 10.38 -3.06 16.39
CA GLU A 114 9.77 -2.56 15.16
C GLU A 114 10.80 -1.82 14.30
N ARG A 115 11.63 -0.96 14.92
CA ARG A 115 12.72 -0.28 14.21
C ARG A 115 13.73 -1.27 13.63
N ALA A 116 14.18 -2.25 14.42
CA ALA A 116 15.15 -3.24 13.98
C ALA A 116 14.58 -4.10 12.82
N ALA A 117 13.31 -4.50 12.92
CA ALA A 117 12.64 -5.29 11.90
C ALA A 117 12.45 -4.51 10.58
N LEU A 118 12.24 -3.19 10.64
CA LEU A 118 12.18 -2.35 9.44
C LEU A 118 13.52 -2.24 8.71
N ILE A 119 14.63 -2.23 9.44
CA ILE A 119 15.98 -2.06 8.86
C ILE A 119 16.53 -3.38 8.30
N LYS A 120 16.10 -4.52 8.85
CA LYS A 120 16.53 -5.86 8.40
C LYS A 120 15.82 -6.34 7.12
N GLY A 121 14.70 -5.73 6.76
CA GLY A 121 13.85 -6.13 5.63
C GLY A 121 14.11 -5.37 4.35
#